data_AF-A0AA88Y1C0-F1
#
_entry.id   AF-A0AA88Y1C0-F1
#
_cell.length_a   1.000
_cell.length_b   1.000
_cell.length_c   1.000
_cell.angle_alpha   90.00
_cell.angle_beta   90.00
_cell.angle_gamma   90.00
#
_symmetry.space_group_name_H-M   'P 1'
#
loop_
_entity.id
_entity.type
_entity.pdbx_description
1 polymer ?
#
loop_
_entity_poly.entity_id
_entity_poly.type
_entity_poly.pdbx_seq_one_letter_code
_entity_poly.pdbx_strand_id
1 'polypeptide(L)'
;MRDADLERCIKESDQGDRILVLAQLPAPGEYGLEIYGNDPAKDGDTYTHICQYFVHYASPDDQSKAFYQEAPRRVTAPASQQAYITNGYNPDSAEMNQQFANMNMGAPAYQGEMDMENLPPPPPELLQQQYLYGSVPDSRHQGAYSQFAPSQGQGTYGYTPGEGYVAMPPQQKATVVNVQPSKPIQVEKRSMGDEPPVAPQTFKLIPVKKEDTKAPPPEPAPASHQKPTLESMERKVLHTVDDHAIQVSKVDHVNFKDLVWDLIFSKEITNELEKVRVIFRWLATKNLKEINFDHVEKDSPEEVLMGLKTGKTTYAMVFDTMCNYAGLHSKIISGFAKGADYKPGQQFTPGSNQHSWNAVYIYGTWCLVDAHWAARRIIGKQATVEEFHYQLDEYFFLPDPHQLIYTHYPDDSQWQLLERPVVLEEFENMPHMKPQFFKYGLEFVSHRTCR
;
A
#
# COMPACT_ATOMS: atom_id res chain seq x y z
N MET A 1 -25.58 4.54 22.57
CA MET A 1 -25.22 3.25 23.20
C MET A 1 -23.76 3.34 23.59
N ARG A 2 -23.31 2.75 24.69
CA ARG A 2 -21.87 2.77 25.03
C ARG A 2 -21.16 1.61 24.32
N ASP A 3 -19.88 1.76 24.03
CA ASP A 3 -19.09 0.74 23.32
C ASP A 3 -19.13 -0.62 24.02
N ALA A 4 -19.04 -0.63 25.36
CA ALA A 4 -19.15 -1.84 26.17
C ALA A 4 -20.51 -2.58 26.04
N ASP A 5 -21.58 -1.87 25.65
CA ASP A 5 -22.87 -2.49 25.39
C ASP A 5 -22.91 -3.11 23.97
N LEU A 6 -22.18 -2.53 23.00
CA LEU A 6 -22.02 -3.04 21.63
C LEU A 6 -21.07 -4.23 21.55
N GLU A 7 -19.98 -4.24 22.33
CA GLU A 7 -19.06 -5.39 22.41
C GLU A 7 -19.79 -6.67 22.81
N ARG A 8 -20.80 -6.59 23.68
CA ARG A 8 -21.63 -7.73 24.10
C ARG A 8 -22.50 -8.30 22.99
N CYS A 9 -22.70 -7.55 21.91
CA CYS A 9 -23.39 -8.00 20.71
C CYS A 9 -22.50 -8.86 19.81
N ILE A 10 -21.19 -8.89 20.06
CA ILE A 10 -20.22 -9.67 19.28
C ILE A 10 -19.91 -10.98 20.01
N LYS A 11 -19.97 -12.09 19.28
CA LYS A 11 -19.54 -13.41 19.74
C LYS A 11 -18.55 -13.98 18.75
N GLU A 12 -17.43 -14.47 19.24
CA GLU A 12 -16.45 -15.21 18.44
C GLU A 12 -16.47 -16.69 18.80
N SER A 13 -16.27 -17.54 17.80
CA SER A 13 -16.09 -18.98 17.97
C SER A 13 -14.94 -19.45 17.09
N ASP A 14 -13.93 -20.04 17.72
CA ASP A 14 -12.88 -20.78 17.02
C ASP A 14 -13.45 -22.13 16.56
N GLN A 15 -13.27 -22.43 15.26
CA GLN A 15 -13.65 -23.68 14.63
C GLN A 15 -12.46 -24.34 13.92
N GLY A 16 -11.25 -24.18 14.47
CA GLY A 16 -10.01 -24.77 13.95
C GLY A 16 -9.33 -23.83 12.95
N ASP A 17 -9.58 -24.06 11.66
CA ASP A 17 -9.03 -23.23 10.57
C ASP A 17 -9.89 -21.99 10.27
N ARG A 18 -10.98 -21.80 11.03
CA ARG A 18 -11.96 -20.73 10.83
C ARG A 18 -12.29 -20.06 12.15
N ILE A 19 -12.40 -18.74 12.11
CA ILE A 19 -12.97 -17.95 13.20
C ILE A 19 -14.34 -17.44 12.73
N LEU A 20 -15.39 -17.81 13.45
CA LEU A 20 -16.73 -17.31 13.20
C LEU A 20 -16.99 -16.11 14.12
N VAL A 21 -17.21 -14.94 13.51
CA VAL A 21 -17.63 -13.72 14.22
C VAL A 21 -19.11 -13.50 13.96
N LEU A 22 -19.91 -13.53 15.03
CA LEU A 22 -21.35 -13.30 14.99
C LEU A 22 -21.68 -11.95 15.63
N ALA A 23 -22.24 -11.04 14.85
CA ALA A 23 -22.74 -9.75 15.34
C ALA A 23 -24.27 -9.79 15.49
N GLN A 24 -24.77 -9.79 16.73
CA GLN A 24 -26.18 -9.72 17.08
C GLN A 24 -26.55 -8.29 17.46
N LEU A 25 -26.70 -7.44 16.43
CA LEU A 25 -26.87 -6.00 16.62
C LEU A 25 -28.22 -5.66 17.28
N PRO A 26 -28.24 -4.71 18.22
CA PRO A 26 -29.35 -4.54 19.16
C PRO A 26 -30.59 -3.85 18.56
N ALA A 27 -30.41 -3.03 17.53
CA ALA A 27 -31.49 -2.32 16.85
C ALA A 27 -31.06 -1.96 15.43
N PRO A 28 -32.00 -1.71 14.49
CA PRO A 28 -31.65 -1.22 13.18
C PRO A 28 -30.79 0.06 13.24
N GLY A 29 -29.76 0.14 12.42
CA GLY A 29 -28.81 1.25 12.41
C GLY A 29 -27.51 0.92 11.66
N GLU A 30 -26.55 1.83 11.76
CA GLU A 30 -25.22 1.72 11.15
C GLU A 30 -24.17 1.45 12.23
N TYR A 31 -23.34 0.44 12.01
CA TYR A 31 -22.38 -0.05 13.00
C TYR A 31 -20.99 -0.24 12.39
N GLY A 32 -19.96 0.22 13.10
CA GLY A 32 -18.58 -0.15 12.81
C GLY A 32 -18.24 -1.47 13.50
N LEU A 33 -17.68 -2.42 12.76
CA LEU A 33 -17.08 -3.63 13.34
C LEU A 33 -15.58 -3.63 13.04
N GLU A 34 -14.78 -3.57 14.08
CA GLU A 34 -13.31 -3.61 14.00
C GLU A 34 -12.83 -4.97 14.47
N ILE A 35 -11.98 -5.61 13.66
CA ILE A 35 -11.41 -6.92 13.94
C ILE A 35 -9.92 -6.73 14.19
N TYR A 36 -9.47 -7.25 15.34
CA TYR A 36 -8.09 -7.22 15.75
C TYR A 36 -7.51 -8.64 15.75
N GLY A 37 -6.38 -8.81 15.08
CA GLY A 37 -5.66 -10.07 14.99
C GLY A 37 -4.48 -10.13 15.95
N ASN A 38 -4.19 -11.33 16.45
CA ASN A 38 -2.98 -11.57 17.22
C ASN A 38 -1.79 -11.74 16.26
N ASP A 39 -0.65 -11.13 16.58
CA ASP A 39 0.59 -11.33 15.83
C ASP A 39 1.25 -12.66 16.26
N PRO A 40 1.31 -13.68 15.39
CA PRO A 40 1.89 -14.98 15.74
C PRO A 40 3.37 -14.89 16.16
N ALA A 41 4.08 -13.84 15.74
CA ALA A 41 5.48 -13.64 16.09
C ALA A 41 5.70 -13.00 17.47
N LYS A 42 4.64 -12.48 18.11
CA LYS A 42 4.71 -11.78 19.41
C LYS A 42 3.98 -12.50 20.54
N ASP A 43 3.69 -13.78 20.34
CA ASP A 43 3.25 -14.72 21.37
C ASP A 43 2.02 -14.28 22.19
N GLY A 44 1.16 -13.45 21.62
CA GLY A 44 -0.11 -13.08 22.26
C GLY A 44 -0.24 -11.64 22.75
N ASP A 45 0.87 -10.94 23.02
CA ASP A 45 0.89 -9.74 23.89
C ASP A 45 0.23 -8.49 23.28
N THR A 46 0.06 -8.45 21.96
CA THR A 46 -0.48 -7.28 21.25
C THR A 46 -1.46 -7.68 20.18
N TYR A 47 -2.62 -7.01 20.17
CA TYR A 47 -3.61 -7.11 19.12
C TYR A 47 -3.41 -5.97 18.11
N THR A 48 -3.39 -6.31 16.83
CA THR A 48 -3.24 -5.35 15.74
C THR A 48 -4.52 -5.28 14.94
N HIS A 49 -4.96 -4.08 14.57
CA HIS A 49 -6.12 -3.91 13.72
C HIS A 49 -5.88 -4.56 12.36
N ILE A 50 -6.75 -5.49 11.94
CA ILE A 50 -6.58 -6.25 10.68
C ILE A 50 -7.67 -5.95 9.65
N CYS A 51 -8.88 -5.62 10.09
CA CYS A 51 -10.01 -5.42 9.19
C CYS A 51 -11.11 -4.59 9.85
N GLN A 52 -11.79 -3.76 9.07
CA GLN A 52 -12.94 -2.99 9.49
C GLN A 52 -14.11 -3.12 8.52
N TYR A 53 -15.31 -3.29 9.09
CA TYR A 53 -16.60 -3.37 8.41
C TYR A 53 -17.49 -2.19 8.80
N PHE A 54 -18.39 -1.80 7.89
CA PHE A 54 -19.45 -0.81 8.15
C PHE A 54 -20.82 -1.43 7.86
N VAL A 55 -21.38 -2.06 8.89
CA VAL A 55 -22.56 -2.90 8.80
C VAL A 55 -23.82 -2.05 8.86
N HIS A 56 -24.65 -2.13 7.82
CA HIS A 56 -25.99 -1.55 7.83
C HIS A 56 -27.02 -2.60 8.26
N TYR A 57 -27.46 -2.53 9.52
CA TYR A 57 -28.48 -3.43 10.04
C TYR A 57 -29.86 -2.81 9.85
N ALA A 58 -30.62 -3.32 8.90
CA ALA A 58 -32.01 -2.91 8.66
C ALA A 58 -32.92 -4.12 8.46
N SER A 59 -34.24 -3.90 8.47
CA SER A 59 -35.20 -4.96 8.12
C SER A 59 -34.99 -5.42 6.66
N PRO A 60 -35.31 -6.67 6.28
CA PRO A 60 -35.14 -7.13 4.89
C PRO A 60 -35.85 -6.25 3.86
N ASP A 61 -37.02 -5.70 4.20
CA ASP A 61 -37.76 -4.76 3.35
C ASP A 61 -37.02 -3.43 3.18
N ASP A 62 -36.33 -2.95 4.22
CA ASP A 62 -35.58 -1.70 4.17
C ASP A 62 -34.20 -1.87 3.51
N GLN A 63 -33.55 -3.03 3.69
CA GLN A 63 -32.35 -3.42 2.94
C GLN A 63 -32.65 -3.48 1.43
N SER A 64 -33.79 -4.07 1.04
CA SER A 64 -34.20 -4.10 -0.37
C SER A 64 -34.55 -2.72 -0.94
N LYS A 65 -35.10 -1.80 -0.13
CA LYS A 65 -35.33 -0.40 -0.55
C LYS A 65 -34.05 0.40 -0.68
N ALA A 66 -33.07 0.21 0.21
CA ALA A 66 -31.75 0.83 0.10
C ALA A 66 -31.05 0.42 -1.20
N PHE A 67 -31.20 -0.85 -1.62
CA PHE A 67 -30.64 -1.38 -2.86
C PHE A 67 -31.32 -0.84 -4.14
N TYR A 68 -32.59 -0.40 -4.07
CA TYR A 68 -33.36 0.07 -5.24
C TYR A 68 -33.59 1.59 -5.30
N GLN A 69 -33.34 2.34 -4.22
CA GLN A 69 -33.49 3.81 -4.21
C GLN A 69 -32.24 4.58 -4.66
N GLU A 70 -31.06 3.93 -4.73
CA GLU A 70 -29.82 4.54 -5.24
C GLU A 70 -29.60 4.39 -6.75
N ALA A 71 -30.62 3.95 -7.52
CA ALA A 71 -30.61 4.08 -8.97
C ALA A 71 -31.40 5.34 -9.39
N PRO A 72 -30.78 6.52 -9.58
CA PRO A 72 -31.46 7.60 -10.26
C PRO A 72 -31.79 7.14 -11.68
N ARG A 73 -33.10 7.04 -11.98
CA ARG A 73 -33.61 6.88 -13.33
C ARG A 73 -32.90 7.88 -14.25
N ARG A 74 -32.27 7.35 -15.31
CA ARG A 74 -31.74 8.14 -16.43
C ARG A 74 -32.78 9.19 -16.85
N VAL A 75 -32.53 10.45 -16.50
CA VAL A 75 -33.03 11.56 -17.29
C VAL A 75 -31.96 11.81 -18.35
N THR A 76 -32.21 11.32 -19.56
CA THR A 76 -31.42 11.66 -20.73
C THR A 76 -31.54 13.16 -20.97
N ALA A 77 -30.50 13.91 -20.62
CA ALA A 77 -30.39 15.31 -21.02
C ALA A 77 -30.23 15.39 -22.55
N PRO A 78 -30.86 16.36 -23.23
CA PRO A 78 -30.76 16.53 -24.68
C PRO A 78 -29.32 16.87 -25.11
N ALA A 79 -28.95 16.43 -26.31
CA ALA A 79 -27.58 16.36 -26.84
C ALA A 79 -26.86 17.70 -27.11
N SER A 80 -27.18 18.79 -26.41
CA SER A 80 -26.65 20.13 -26.68
C SER A 80 -25.90 20.79 -25.52
N GLN A 81 -25.57 20.06 -24.44
CA GLN A 81 -24.74 20.57 -23.33
C GLN A 81 -23.73 19.55 -22.77
N GLN A 82 -23.22 18.64 -23.59
CA GLN A 82 -22.01 17.89 -23.24
C GLN A 82 -20.80 18.81 -23.46
N ALA A 83 -20.35 19.48 -22.40
CA ALA A 83 -19.02 20.05 -22.38
C ALA A 83 -18.03 18.89 -22.29
N TYR A 84 -17.39 18.58 -23.42
CA TYR A 84 -16.21 17.73 -23.45
C TYR A 84 -15.10 18.44 -22.67
N ILE A 85 -14.81 17.99 -21.46
CA ILE A 85 -13.51 18.29 -20.83
C ILE A 85 -12.57 17.17 -21.29
N THR A 86 -11.92 17.41 -22.42
CA THR A 86 -10.71 16.70 -22.79
C THR A 86 -9.60 17.16 -21.85
N ASN A 87 -9.34 16.39 -20.79
CA ASN A 87 -8.06 16.48 -20.09
C ASN A 87 -6.99 15.93 -21.03
N GLY A 88 -6.42 16.82 -21.84
CA GLY A 88 -5.30 16.53 -22.71
C GLY A 88 -4.04 16.28 -21.89
N TYR A 89 -3.89 15.05 -21.39
CA TYR A 89 -2.59 14.49 -21.06
C TYR A 89 -2.10 13.75 -22.31
N ASN A 90 -1.18 14.38 -23.03
CA ASN A 90 -0.45 13.73 -24.12
C ASN A 90 0.97 13.45 -23.62
N PRO A 91 1.42 12.19 -23.55
CA PRO A 91 2.72 11.84 -22.97
C PRO A 91 3.94 12.36 -23.77
N ASP A 92 3.74 13.05 -24.90
CA ASP A 92 4.80 13.46 -25.83
C ASP A 92 5.09 14.98 -25.89
N SER A 93 4.64 15.81 -24.94
CA SER A 93 4.97 17.25 -24.97
C SER A 93 5.26 17.86 -23.59
N ALA A 94 6.51 18.27 -23.38
CA ALA A 94 7.02 18.91 -22.16
C ALA A 94 6.74 20.43 -22.15
N GLU A 95 5.54 20.85 -21.79
CA GLU A 95 5.26 22.25 -21.41
C GLU A 95 4.30 22.33 -20.22
N MET A 96 4.80 22.86 -19.10
CA MET A 96 4.17 22.92 -17.79
C MET A 96 3.48 24.27 -17.62
N ASN A 97 2.15 24.29 -17.46
CA ASN A 97 1.41 25.53 -17.20
C ASN A 97 1.27 25.77 -15.69
N GLN A 98 1.72 26.96 -15.25
CA GLN A 98 1.74 27.40 -13.86
C GLN A 98 0.34 27.82 -13.39
N GLN A 99 -0.26 27.10 -12.44
CA GLN A 99 -1.39 27.66 -11.68
C GLN A 99 -1.71 26.94 -10.36
N PHE A 100 -0.73 26.83 -9.45
CA PHE A 100 -1.01 26.64 -8.02
C PHE A 100 0.08 27.31 -7.18
N ALA A 101 -0.03 28.63 -7.03
CA ALA A 101 0.74 29.39 -6.06
C ALA A 101 -0.16 30.45 -5.45
N ASN A 102 -0.64 30.20 -4.23
CA ASN A 102 -0.86 31.22 -3.19
C ASN A 102 -1.64 30.62 -2.02
N MET A 103 -0.96 30.24 -0.95
CA MET A 103 -1.39 30.57 0.42
C MET A 103 -0.13 30.83 1.27
N ASN A 104 0.03 32.10 1.65
CA ASN A 104 1.15 32.67 2.38
C ASN A 104 0.86 32.58 3.90
N MET A 105 1.80 32.08 4.70
CA MET A 105 1.72 32.02 6.16
C MET A 105 2.77 32.96 6.77
N GLY A 106 2.32 34.06 7.39
CA GLY A 106 3.15 34.94 8.20
C GLY A 106 3.10 34.52 9.68
N ALA A 107 4.27 34.43 10.31
CA ALA A 107 4.43 34.18 11.75
C ALA A 107 5.08 35.39 12.44
N PRO A 108 4.85 35.57 13.76
CA PRO A 108 5.94 36.00 14.62
C PRO A 108 6.13 35.08 15.85
N ALA A 109 7.38 35.04 16.29
CA ALA A 109 7.94 34.16 17.32
C ALA A 109 7.58 34.55 18.77
N TYR A 110 7.50 33.57 19.69
CA TYR A 110 7.82 33.71 21.12
C TYR A 110 8.17 32.36 21.78
N GLN A 111 9.07 32.43 22.77
CA GLN A 111 9.61 31.36 23.63
C GLN A 111 8.64 30.96 24.77
N GLY A 112 8.63 29.67 25.16
CA GLY A 112 8.19 29.22 26.50
C GLY A 112 7.27 27.99 26.52
N GLU A 113 7.72 26.93 27.21
CA GLU A 113 7.04 25.70 27.71
C GLU A 113 6.17 24.85 26.73
N MET A 114 6.54 23.57 26.59
CA MET A 114 5.86 22.59 25.71
C MET A 114 4.48 22.20 26.27
N ASP A 115 3.44 22.63 25.57
CA ASP A 115 2.04 22.26 25.79
C ASP A 115 1.67 21.07 24.89
N MET A 116 1.37 19.90 25.48
CA MET A 116 1.17 18.62 24.78
C MET A 116 -0.12 18.56 23.94
N GLU A 117 -1.02 19.54 24.07
CA GLU A 117 -2.27 19.64 23.30
C GLU A 117 -2.12 20.45 21.99
N ASN A 118 -0.94 21.02 21.72
CA ASN A 118 -0.70 21.88 20.53
C ASN A 118 0.48 21.42 19.66
N LEU A 119 0.82 20.12 19.69
CA LEU A 119 1.82 19.57 18.79
C LEU A 119 1.35 19.73 17.33
N PRO A 120 2.23 20.13 16.39
CA PRO A 120 1.88 20.13 14.97
C PRO A 120 1.44 18.73 14.55
N PRO A 121 0.46 18.61 13.64
CA PRO A 121 0.03 17.31 13.16
C PRO A 121 1.23 16.53 12.64
N PRO A 122 1.33 15.22 12.93
CA PRO A 122 2.44 14.43 12.43
C PRO A 122 2.47 14.53 10.90
N PRO A 123 3.65 14.54 10.28
CA PRO A 123 3.81 14.50 8.83
C PRO A 123 2.83 13.53 8.18
N PRO A 124 2.25 13.84 7.00
CA PRO A 124 1.27 12.98 6.34
C PRO A 124 1.70 11.52 6.24
N GLU A 125 2.99 11.26 6.06
CA GLU A 125 3.56 9.92 6.02
C GLU A 125 3.45 9.18 7.36
N LEU A 126 3.58 9.88 8.48
CA LEU A 126 3.43 9.32 9.83
C LEU A 126 1.96 9.06 10.19
N LEU A 127 1.03 9.92 9.74
CA LEU A 127 -0.42 9.67 9.86
C LEU A 127 -0.82 8.41 9.10
N GLN A 128 -0.34 8.28 7.87
CA GLN A 128 -0.55 7.09 7.04
C GLN A 128 0.00 5.82 7.70
N GLN A 129 1.17 5.90 8.35
CA GLN A 129 1.74 4.77 9.07
C GLN A 129 0.96 4.42 10.34
N GLN A 130 0.59 5.39 11.18
CA GLN A 130 -0.25 5.12 12.35
C GLN A 130 -1.58 4.48 11.94
N TYR A 131 -2.17 4.97 10.85
CA TYR A 131 -3.40 4.41 10.28
C TYR A 131 -3.24 2.96 9.82
N LEU A 132 -2.14 2.62 9.15
CA LEU A 132 -1.92 1.26 8.68
C LEU A 132 -1.65 0.26 9.82
N TYR A 133 -1.19 0.72 11.00
CA TYR A 133 -0.57 -0.16 12.01
C TYR A 133 -0.96 0.10 13.47
N GLY A 134 -2.10 0.75 13.72
CA GLY A 134 -2.61 0.93 15.08
C GLY A 134 -2.68 -0.40 15.86
N SER A 135 -2.03 -0.44 17.02
CA SER A 135 -2.00 -1.59 17.92
C SER A 135 -2.60 -1.22 19.28
N VAL A 136 -3.35 -2.13 19.90
CA VAL A 136 -3.89 -1.97 21.25
C VAL A 136 -3.26 -2.99 22.21
N PRO A 137 -2.88 -2.60 23.45
CA PRO A 137 -2.40 -3.54 24.47
C PRO A 137 -3.50 -4.52 24.87
N ASP A 138 -3.13 -5.76 25.24
CA ASP A 138 -4.09 -6.73 25.77
C ASP A 138 -4.63 -6.30 27.14
N SER A 139 -5.86 -5.81 27.17
CA SER A 139 -6.56 -5.39 28.40
C SER A 139 -7.20 -6.57 29.16
N ARG A 140 -7.09 -7.82 28.67
CA ARG A 140 -7.72 -9.00 29.30
C ARG A 140 -6.99 -9.51 30.55
N HIS A 141 -5.87 -8.91 30.96
CA HIS A 141 -5.10 -9.31 32.14
C HIS A 141 -5.43 -8.55 33.44
N GLN A 142 -6.42 -7.65 33.45
CA GLN A 142 -6.96 -7.12 34.72
C GLN A 142 -8.13 -7.96 35.21
N GLY A 143 -7.81 -8.97 36.03
CA GLY A 143 -8.79 -9.82 36.68
C GLY A 143 -9.65 -9.08 37.70
N ALA A 144 -10.96 -9.08 37.50
CA ALA A 144 -11.95 -8.79 38.53
C ALA A 144 -12.80 -10.04 38.75
N TYR A 145 -12.59 -10.69 39.89
CA TYR A 145 -13.43 -11.76 40.42
C TYR A 145 -14.82 -11.23 40.78
N SER A 146 -15.88 -11.96 40.44
CA SER A 146 -17.17 -11.97 41.15
C SER A 146 -17.98 -13.21 40.78
N GLN A 147 -18.24 -14.04 41.80
CA GLN A 147 -19.10 -15.23 41.77
C GLN A 147 -20.58 -14.85 41.71
N PHE A 148 -21.41 -15.61 41.00
CA PHE A 148 -22.63 -16.31 41.48
C PHE A 148 -23.34 -17.02 40.32
N ALA A 149 -23.95 -18.18 40.62
CA ALA A 149 -24.56 -19.15 39.72
C ALA A 149 -26.12 -19.03 39.65
N PRO A 150 -26.89 -20.03 39.16
CA PRO A 150 -27.40 -20.14 37.78
C PRO A 150 -28.95 -20.10 37.69
N SER A 151 -29.52 -20.09 36.48
CA SER A 151 -30.89 -20.60 36.25
C SER A 151 -31.11 -21.14 34.84
N GLN A 152 -32.03 -22.10 34.75
CA GLN A 152 -32.27 -23.08 33.69
C GLN A 152 -33.23 -22.59 32.59
N GLY A 153 -33.05 -23.14 31.38
CA GLY A 153 -34.14 -23.84 30.67
C GLY A 153 -34.77 -23.20 29.42
N GLN A 154 -34.85 -24.02 28.36
CA GLN A 154 -35.69 -23.94 27.12
C GLN A 154 -35.20 -22.96 26.03
N GLY A 155 -35.11 -23.26 24.72
CA GLY A 155 -35.43 -24.42 23.88
C GLY A 155 -35.90 -23.94 22.49
N THR A 156 -35.21 -24.35 21.41
CA THR A 156 -35.60 -24.35 19.95
C THR A 156 -35.90 -23.00 19.26
N TYR A 157 -35.59 -22.66 18.00
CA TYR A 157 -35.19 -23.28 16.73
C TYR A 157 -34.17 -22.31 16.05
N GLY A 158 -33.10 -22.66 15.32
CA GLY A 158 -33.03 -23.49 14.11
C GLY A 158 -33.24 -22.65 12.84
N TYR A 159 -32.22 -21.97 12.29
CA TYR A 159 -32.15 -21.61 10.87
C TYR A 159 -30.71 -21.33 10.40
N THR A 160 -30.36 -21.93 9.26
CA THR A 160 -29.02 -22.03 8.65
C THR A 160 -28.82 -20.93 7.60
N PRO A 161 -27.76 -20.11 7.62
CA PRO A 161 -27.40 -19.25 6.49
C PRO A 161 -26.70 -20.07 5.39
N GLY A 162 -27.12 -19.88 4.14
CA GLY A 162 -26.70 -20.68 2.98
C GLY A 162 -25.20 -20.62 2.67
N GLU A 163 -24.58 -21.79 2.57
CA GLU A 163 -23.25 -21.96 2.01
C GLU A 163 -23.31 -21.90 0.47
N GLY A 164 -22.83 -20.82 -0.11
CA GLY A 164 -22.49 -20.77 -1.53
C GLY A 164 -21.16 -21.50 -1.75
N TYR A 165 -21.21 -22.75 -2.18
CA TYR A 165 -20.01 -23.49 -2.61
C TYR A 165 -19.52 -22.92 -3.95
N VAL A 166 -18.48 -22.09 -3.92
CA VAL A 166 -17.64 -21.87 -5.10
C VAL A 166 -16.63 -23.02 -5.14
N ALA A 167 -16.86 -23.98 -6.03
CA ALA A 167 -15.91 -25.05 -6.26
C ALA A 167 -14.62 -24.45 -6.83
N MET A 168 -13.59 -24.32 -6.00
CA MET A 168 -12.25 -23.97 -6.45
C MET A 168 -11.71 -25.13 -7.30
N PRO A 169 -11.28 -24.91 -8.55
CA PRO A 169 -10.59 -25.94 -9.31
C PRO A 169 -9.34 -26.39 -8.55
N PRO A 170 -8.97 -27.69 -8.62
CA PRO A 170 -7.79 -28.20 -7.93
C PRO A 170 -6.56 -27.39 -8.36
N GLN A 171 -5.72 -27.02 -7.38
CA GLN A 171 -4.48 -26.27 -7.61
C GLN A 171 -3.66 -26.96 -8.71
N GLN A 172 -3.66 -26.37 -9.90
CA GLN A 172 -2.72 -26.75 -10.93
C GLN A 172 -1.34 -26.38 -10.39
N LYS A 173 -0.38 -27.31 -10.41
CA LYS A 173 1.01 -27.02 -10.07
C LYS A 173 1.52 -26.00 -11.08
N ALA A 174 1.48 -24.73 -10.70
CA ALA A 174 2.03 -23.64 -11.46
C ALA A 174 3.53 -23.87 -11.64
N THR A 175 4.03 -23.49 -12.81
CA THR A 175 5.46 -23.45 -13.07
C THR A 175 6.00 -22.24 -12.32
N VAL A 176 6.90 -22.48 -11.37
CA VAL A 176 7.63 -21.41 -10.68
C VAL A 176 8.39 -20.64 -11.76
N VAL A 177 8.19 -19.31 -11.84
CA VAL A 177 9.04 -18.46 -12.66
C VAL A 177 10.48 -18.72 -12.21
N ASN A 178 11.30 -19.29 -13.10
CA ASN A 178 12.67 -19.68 -12.78
C ASN A 178 13.53 -18.42 -12.70
N VAL A 179 13.49 -17.76 -11.53
CA VAL A 179 14.39 -16.65 -11.19
C VAL A 179 15.81 -17.19 -11.24
N GLN A 180 16.65 -16.55 -12.06
CA GLN A 180 18.03 -17.00 -12.21
C GLN A 180 18.76 -16.87 -10.87
N PRO A 181 19.43 -17.93 -10.39
CA PRO A 181 20.15 -17.86 -9.13
C PRO A 181 21.34 -16.90 -9.27
N SER A 182 21.44 -15.97 -8.32
CA SER A 182 22.54 -15.02 -8.22
C SER A 182 23.40 -15.30 -6.99
N LYS A 183 24.61 -14.72 -6.95
CA LYS A 183 25.48 -14.79 -5.79
C LYS A 183 25.28 -13.56 -4.90
N PRO A 184 25.46 -13.68 -3.57
CA PRO A 184 25.46 -12.52 -2.69
C PRO A 184 26.53 -11.49 -3.12
N ILE A 185 26.17 -10.20 -3.04
CA ILE A 185 27.06 -9.10 -3.42
C ILE A 185 27.93 -8.64 -2.24
N GLN A 186 29.08 -8.05 -2.54
CA GLN A 186 29.93 -7.44 -1.51
C GLN A 186 29.41 -6.05 -1.12
N VAL A 187 29.02 -5.92 0.15
CA VAL A 187 28.48 -4.69 0.73
C VAL A 187 29.59 -3.89 1.39
N GLU A 188 29.73 -2.62 1.00
CA GLU A 188 30.65 -1.67 1.62
C GLU A 188 29.90 -0.85 2.67
N LYS A 189 30.39 -0.84 3.92
CA LYS A 189 29.79 -0.02 4.97
C LYS A 189 30.07 1.46 4.72
N ARG A 190 29.04 2.28 4.88
CA ARG A 190 29.09 3.74 4.66
C ARG A 190 28.48 4.50 5.84
N SER A 191 28.95 5.72 6.00
CA SER A 191 28.50 6.72 6.96
C SER A 191 27.95 7.95 6.25
N MET A 192 27.11 8.71 6.94
CA MET A 192 26.61 9.99 6.41
C MET A 192 27.77 10.93 6.12
N GLY A 193 27.85 11.45 4.89
CA GLY A 193 28.90 12.37 4.45
C GLY A 193 30.13 11.71 3.81
N ASP A 194 30.20 10.38 3.72
CA ASP A 194 31.23 9.70 2.94
C ASP A 194 31.11 10.05 1.45
N GLU A 195 32.25 10.20 0.75
CA GLU A 195 32.25 10.41 -0.70
C GLU A 195 31.81 9.13 -1.43
N PRO A 196 30.74 9.17 -2.24
CA PRO A 196 30.28 8.00 -2.98
C PRO A 196 31.20 7.68 -4.17
N PRO A 197 31.20 6.41 -4.64
CA PRO A 197 31.92 6.06 -5.86
C PRO A 197 31.33 6.76 -7.08
N VAL A 198 32.21 7.12 -8.02
CA VAL A 198 31.86 7.78 -9.28
C VAL A 198 31.82 6.75 -10.40
N ALA A 199 30.85 6.89 -11.31
CA ALA A 199 30.74 6.02 -12.47
C ALA A 199 31.97 6.15 -13.39
N PRO A 200 32.52 5.04 -13.92
CA PRO A 200 33.57 5.11 -14.92
C PRO A 200 33.17 6.00 -16.10
N GLN A 201 34.14 6.70 -16.69
CA GLN A 201 33.88 7.55 -17.87
C GLN A 201 33.29 6.74 -19.05
N THR A 202 33.61 5.44 -19.12
CA THR A 202 33.10 4.51 -20.12
C THR A 202 31.65 4.09 -19.89
N PHE A 203 31.12 4.24 -18.67
CA PHE A 203 29.73 3.90 -18.36
C PHE A 203 28.77 4.91 -19.01
N LYS A 204 27.81 4.39 -19.75
CA LYS A 204 26.73 5.16 -20.36
C LYS A 204 25.41 4.70 -19.78
N LEU A 205 24.67 5.64 -19.20
CA LEU A 205 23.36 5.38 -18.65
C LEU A 205 22.30 5.67 -19.71
N ILE A 206 21.58 4.64 -20.15
CA ILE A 206 20.61 4.70 -21.26
C ILE A 206 19.24 4.24 -20.74
N PRO A 207 18.18 5.05 -20.90
CA PRO A 207 16.83 4.67 -20.48
C PRO A 207 16.15 3.77 -21.52
N VAL A 208 15.33 2.81 -21.06
CA VAL A 208 14.55 1.89 -21.89
C VAL A 208 13.55 2.62 -22.79
N LYS A 209 12.81 3.58 -22.25
CA LYS A 209 11.69 4.27 -22.94
C LYS A 209 12.13 5.17 -24.11
N LYS A 210 13.43 5.28 -24.41
CA LYS A 210 13.94 6.00 -25.61
C LYS A 210 14.01 5.11 -26.87
N GLU A 211 13.85 3.79 -26.73
CA GLU A 211 13.78 2.86 -27.86
C GLU A 211 12.32 2.47 -28.13
N ASP A 212 11.95 2.24 -29.41
CA ASP A 212 10.59 1.99 -29.94
C ASP A 212 9.83 0.77 -29.37
N THR A 213 10.27 0.20 -28.24
CA THR A 213 9.69 -0.97 -27.60
C THR A 213 8.51 -0.56 -26.72
N LYS A 214 7.30 -0.70 -27.26
CA LYS A 214 6.08 -0.63 -26.46
C LYS A 214 6.14 -1.68 -25.34
N ALA A 215 5.85 -1.23 -24.12
CA ALA A 215 5.70 -2.15 -22.99
C ALA A 215 4.60 -3.19 -23.30
N PRO A 216 4.74 -4.44 -22.81
CA PRO A 216 3.70 -5.46 -22.97
C PRO A 216 2.35 -4.99 -22.43
N PRO A 217 1.21 -5.41 -23.01
CA PRO A 217 -0.10 -5.06 -22.47
C PRO A 217 -0.24 -5.56 -21.02
N PRO A 218 -0.99 -4.86 -20.17
CA PRO A 218 -1.29 -5.34 -18.83
C PRO A 218 -2.26 -6.52 -18.93
N GLU A 219 -1.81 -7.66 -18.46
CA GLU A 219 -2.60 -8.89 -18.40
C GLU A 219 -2.44 -9.50 -16.99
N PRO A 220 -3.50 -10.10 -16.43
CA PRO A 220 -3.37 -10.94 -15.24
C PRO A 220 -2.32 -12.02 -15.46
N ALA A 221 -1.56 -12.35 -14.42
CA ALA A 221 -0.59 -13.44 -14.54
C ALA A 221 -1.33 -14.74 -14.87
N PRO A 222 -0.86 -15.55 -15.83
CA PRO A 222 -1.49 -16.82 -16.14
C PRO A 222 -1.53 -17.70 -14.89
N ALA A 223 -2.62 -18.43 -14.64
CA ALA A 223 -2.73 -19.37 -13.52
C ALA A 223 -1.60 -20.42 -13.47
N SER A 224 -0.92 -20.64 -14.60
CA SER A 224 0.23 -21.54 -14.75
C SER A 224 1.58 -20.94 -14.35
N HIS A 225 1.67 -19.63 -14.07
CA HIS A 225 2.90 -18.94 -13.69
C HIS A 225 2.78 -18.38 -12.28
N GLN A 226 3.62 -18.84 -11.36
CA GLN A 226 3.76 -18.16 -10.07
C GLN A 226 4.55 -16.86 -10.27
N LYS A 227 3.96 -15.74 -9.84
CA LYS A 227 4.64 -14.45 -9.82
C LYS A 227 5.95 -14.56 -9.02
N PRO A 228 7.00 -13.82 -9.39
CA PRO A 228 8.18 -13.72 -8.55
C PRO A 228 7.76 -13.12 -7.19
N THR A 229 8.09 -13.81 -6.11
CA THR A 229 7.88 -13.35 -4.73
C THR A 229 9.24 -13.22 -4.03
N LEU A 230 9.28 -12.63 -2.84
CA LEU A 230 10.53 -12.55 -2.07
C LEU A 230 11.11 -13.94 -1.75
N GLU A 231 10.26 -14.95 -1.59
CA GLU A 231 10.69 -16.33 -1.37
C GLU A 231 11.43 -16.94 -2.58
N SER A 232 11.27 -16.35 -3.77
CA SER A 232 12.02 -16.76 -4.97
C SER A 232 13.49 -16.30 -4.95
N MET A 233 13.85 -15.35 -4.07
CA MET A 233 15.23 -14.93 -3.86
C MET A 233 15.89 -15.75 -2.75
N GLU A 234 17.15 -16.16 -2.97
CA GLU A 234 17.93 -16.74 -1.87
C GLU A 234 18.09 -15.71 -0.74
N ARG A 235 17.75 -16.09 0.50
CA ARG A 235 17.78 -15.20 1.67
C ARG A 235 19.08 -14.40 1.81
N LYS A 236 20.23 -15.02 1.53
CA LYS A 236 21.53 -14.35 1.59
C LYS A 236 21.69 -13.28 0.50
N VAL A 237 21.24 -13.56 -0.71
CA VAL A 237 21.24 -12.58 -1.82
C VAL A 237 20.36 -11.40 -1.46
N LEU A 238 19.10 -11.67 -1.05
CA LEU A 238 18.15 -10.65 -0.60
C LEU A 238 18.76 -9.75 0.48
N HIS A 239 19.38 -10.33 1.51
CA HIS A 239 20.00 -9.56 2.58
C HIS A 239 21.14 -8.67 2.07
N THR A 240 22.02 -9.18 1.21
CA THR A 240 23.12 -8.36 0.66
C THR A 240 22.64 -7.25 -0.28
N VAL A 241 21.57 -7.50 -1.04
CA VAL A 241 20.93 -6.49 -1.91
C VAL A 241 20.31 -5.38 -1.05
N ASP A 242 19.59 -5.75 0.00
CA ASP A 242 18.98 -4.80 0.92
C ASP A 242 20.03 -3.97 1.66
N ASP A 243 21.06 -4.62 2.19
CA ASP A 243 22.14 -3.96 2.89
C ASP A 243 22.87 -2.98 1.98
N HIS A 244 23.15 -3.36 0.72
CA HIS A 244 23.73 -2.44 -0.27
C HIS A 244 22.86 -1.22 -0.50
N ALA A 245 21.56 -1.38 -0.73
CA ALA A 245 20.63 -0.26 -0.89
C ALA A 245 20.63 0.68 0.33
N ILE A 246 20.69 0.12 1.54
CA ILE A 246 20.80 0.88 2.80
C ILE A 246 22.13 1.64 2.89
N GLN A 247 23.25 1.05 2.47
CA GLN A 247 24.53 1.77 2.50
C GLN A 247 24.57 2.90 1.47
N VAL A 248 24.03 2.67 0.26
CA VAL A 248 23.92 3.69 -0.78
C VAL A 248 22.99 4.84 -0.35
N SER A 249 21.94 4.57 0.43
CA SER A 249 21.02 5.62 0.88
C SER A 249 21.61 6.60 1.90
N LYS A 250 22.73 6.25 2.56
CA LYS A 250 23.43 7.11 3.53
C LYS A 250 24.30 8.19 2.90
N VAL A 251 24.60 8.09 1.62
CA VAL A 251 25.47 9.03 0.91
C VAL A 251 24.67 9.79 -0.15
N ASP A 252 25.14 10.99 -0.50
CA ASP A 252 24.54 11.81 -1.56
C ASP A 252 25.45 11.82 -2.78
N HIS A 253 24.89 11.45 -3.93
CA HIS A 253 25.60 11.44 -5.21
C HIS A 253 25.44 12.77 -5.92
N VAL A 254 26.53 13.22 -6.55
CA VAL A 254 26.59 14.50 -7.27
C VAL A 254 25.58 14.58 -8.42
N ASN A 255 25.33 13.46 -9.10
CA ASN A 255 24.42 13.36 -10.25
C ASN A 255 23.70 11.99 -10.27
N PHE A 256 22.63 11.90 -11.06
CA PHE A 256 21.82 10.69 -11.16
C PHE A 256 22.58 9.50 -11.77
N LYS A 257 23.52 9.75 -12.69
CA LYS A 257 24.33 8.70 -13.33
C LYS A 257 25.15 7.94 -12.29
N ASP A 258 25.82 8.66 -11.39
CA ASP A 258 26.64 8.06 -10.34
C ASP A 258 25.78 7.30 -9.33
N LEU A 259 24.60 7.83 -8.96
CA LEU A 259 23.64 7.14 -8.11
C LEU A 259 23.22 5.78 -8.72
N VAL A 260 22.77 5.77 -9.97
CA VAL A 260 22.29 4.55 -10.61
C VAL A 260 23.43 3.55 -10.84
N TRP A 261 24.61 4.04 -11.22
CA TRP A 261 25.82 3.21 -11.33
C TRP A 261 26.13 2.51 -10.01
N ASP A 262 26.25 3.27 -8.93
CA ASP A 262 26.59 2.76 -7.61
C ASP A 262 25.52 1.78 -7.09
N LEU A 263 24.25 2.16 -7.20
CA LEU A 263 23.14 1.36 -6.69
C LEU A 263 22.98 0.01 -7.39
N ILE A 264 23.24 -0.06 -8.71
CA ILE A 264 22.89 -1.23 -9.53
C ILE A 264 24.12 -1.83 -10.22
N PHE A 265 24.80 -1.03 -11.05
CA PHE A 265 25.76 -1.55 -12.02
C PHE A 265 27.14 -1.86 -11.41
N SER A 266 27.55 -1.14 -10.37
CA SER A 266 28.83 -1.32 -9.68
C SER A 266 28.96 -2.69 -9.00
N LYS A 267 27.82 -3.31 -8.67
CA LYS A 267 27.70 -4.63 -8.03
C LYS A 267 27.27 -5.74 -8.98
N GLU A 268 27.25 -5.46 -10.29
CA GLU A 268 26.84 -6.41 -11.34
C GLU A 268 25.43 -7.00 -11.12
N ILE A 269 24.51 -6.20 -10.56
CA ILE A 269 23.12 -6.62 -10.33
C ILE A 269 22.41 -6.71 -11.69
N THR A 270 22.28 -7.93 -12.21
CA THR A 270 21.72 -8.21 -13.54
C THR A 270 20.31 -8.79 -13.48
N ASN A 271 19.96 -9.46 -12.38
CA ASN A 271 18.66 -10.06 -12.14
C ASN A 271 17.56 -8.98 -12.01
N GLU A 272 16.46 -9.13 -12.74
CA GLU A 272 15.38 -8.13 -12.77
C GLU A 272 14.73 -7.93 -11.39
N LEU A 273 14.49 -9.01 -10.66
CA LEU A 273 13.90 -8.95 -9.31
C LEU A 273 14.85 -8.26 -8.32
N GLU A 274 16.16 -8.50 -8.41
CA GLU A 274 17.15 -7.81 -7.58
C GLU A 274 17.23 -6.32 -7.90
N LYS A 275 17.15 -5.93 -9.18
CA LYS A 275 17.07 -4.52 -9.58
C LYS A 275 15.83 -3.83 -9.03
N VAL A 276 14.66 -4.47 -9.14
CA VAL A 276 13.42 -3.96 -8.55
C VAL A 276 13.56 -3.84 -7.03
N ARG A 277 14.15 -4.86 -6.38
CA ARG A 277 14.35 -4.87 -4.93
C ARG A 277 15.30 -3.77 -4.45
N VAL A 278 16.45 -3.61 -5.08
CA VAL A 278 17.45 -2.62 -4.67
C VAL A 278 16.91 -1.19 -4.84
N ILE A 279 16.16 -0.92 -5.92
CA ILE A 279 15.46 0.35 -6.14
C ILE A 279 14.40 0.56 -5.06
N PHE A 280 13.51 -0.41 -4.85
CA PHE A 280 12.46 -0.33 -3.85
C PHE A 280 13.01 -0.06 -2.45
N ARG A 281 14.04 -0.81 -2.03
CA ARG A 281 14.69 -0.65 -0.73
C ARG A 281 15.38 0.70 -0.59
N TRP A 282 16.06 1.17 -1.63
CA TRP A 282 16.70 2.49 -1.61
C TRP A 282 15.66 3.61 -1.49
N LEU A 283 14.57 3.58 -2.27
CA LEU A 283 13.50 4.58 -2.17
C LEU A 283 12.86 4.61 -0.77
N ALA A 284 12.67 3.45 -0.15
CA ALA A 284 12.04 3.35 1.16
C ALA A 284 12.94 3.75 2.33
N THR A 285 14.26 3.86 2.11
CA THR A 285 15.25 4.17 3.15
C THR A 285 15.93 5.52 2.97
N LYS A 286 16.03 6.04 1.74
CA LYS A 286 16.61 7.34 1.46
C LYS A 286 15.72 8.44 2.02
N ASN A 287 16.32 9.42 2.70
CA ASN A 287 15.63 10.66 3.03
C ASN A 287 15.50 11.54 1.77
N LEU A 288 14.47 11.27 0.97
CA LEU A 288 14.21 11.97 -0.30
C LEU A 288 13.86 13.46 -0.09
N LYS A 289 13.54 13.90 1.14
CA LYS A 289 13.36 15.32 1.46
C LYS A 289 14.69 16.08 1.56
N GLU A 290 15.80 15.37 1.72
CA GLU A 290 17.15 15.96 1.86
C GLU A 290 18.03 15.77 0.63
N ILE A 291 17.71 14.84 -0.29
CA ILE A 291 18.51 14.54 -1.49
C ILE A 291 18.83 15.77 -2.37
N ASN A 292 20.09 16.04 -2.68
CA ASN A 292 20.46 17.14 -3.58
C ASN A 292 21.38 16.65 -4.68
N PHE A 293 21.22 17.25 -5.86
CA PHE A 293 22.15 17.10 -6.98
C PHE A 293 22.74 18.47 -7.31
N ASP A 294 24.00 18.50 -7.75
CA ASP A 294 24.73 19.76 -7.97
C ASP A 294 24.19 20.52 -9.18
N HIS A 295 23.76 19.80 -10.21
CA HIS A 295 23.23 20.36 -11.45
C HIS A 295 21.93 19.64 -11.81
N VAL A 296 20.88 20.41 -12.03
CA VAL A 296 19.53 19.91 -12.33
C VAL A 296 19.05 20.58 -13.61
N GLU A 297 18.91 19.78 -14.66
CA GLU A 297 18.35 20.25 -15.93
C GLU A 297 16.85 20.00 -15.96
N LYS A 298 16.13 20.81 -16.75
CA LYS A 298 14.70 20.58 -16.97
C LYS A 298 14.50 19.22 -17.65
N ASP A 299 13.46 18.50 -17.24
CA ASP A 299 13.08 17.18 -17.73
C ASP A 299 14.16 16.09 -17.48
N SER A 300 15.09 16.35 -16.54
CA SER A 300 16.13 15.41 -16.13
C SER A 300 15.65 14.48 -15.00
N PRO A 301 16.25 13.29 -14.84
CA PRO A 301 15.92 12.41 -13.71
C PRO A 301 16.23 13.06 -12.35
N GLU A 302 17.25 13.92 -12.25
CA GLU A 302 17.54 14.72 -11.06
C GLU A 302 16.37 15.64 -10.69
N GLU A 303 15.73 16.29 -11.68
CA GLU A 303 14.53 17.12 -11.44
C GLU A 303 13.39 16.26 -10.89
N VAL A 304 13.20 15.05 -11.42
CA VAL A 304 12.16 14.14 -10.94
C VAL A 304 12.39 13.76 -9.47
N LEU A 305 13.63 13.40 -9.11
CA LEU A 305 13.99 13.01 -7.74
C LEU A 305 13.89 14.19 -6.76
N MET A 306 14.38 15.37 -7.14
CA MET A 306 14.29 16.58 -6.31
C MET A 306 12.87 17.14 -6.22
N GLY A 307 12.02 16.85 -7.21
CA GLY A 307 10.63 17.24 -7.24
C GLY A 307 9.83 16.77 -6.02
N LEU A 308 10.22 15.66 -5.38
CA LEU A 308 9.61 15.13 -4.17
C LEU A 308 9.66 16.14 -3.01
N LYS A 309 10.75 16.91 -2.90
CA LYS A 309 10.88 17.96 -1.88
C LYS A 309 9.81 19.04 -2.00
N THR A 310 9.41 19.30 -3.24
CA THR A 310 8.49 20.38 -3.60
C THR A 310 7.06 19.89 -3.85
N GLY A 311 6.81 18.58 -3.71
CA GLY A 311 5.52 17.95 -4.03
C GLY A 311 5.17 17.96 -5.51
N LYS A 312 6.12 18.24 -6.40
CA LYS A 312 5.92 18.25 -7.86
C LYS A 312 5.95 16.83 -8.46
N THR A 313 6.54 15.88 -7.74
CA THR A 313 6.63 14.48 -8.16
C THR A 313 6.21 13.56 -7.03
N THR A 314 5.95 12.29 -7.37
CA THR A 314 5.55 11.25 -6.43
C THR A 314 6.61 10.16 -6.34
N TYR A 315 6.53 9.32 -5.30
CA TYR A 315 7.36 8.12 -5.18
C TYR A 315 7.24 7.23 -6.42
N ALA A 316 6.04 7.14 -7.00
CA ALA A 316 5.80 6.34 -8.20
C ALA A 316 6.54 6.87 -9.44
N MET A 317 6.69 8.20 -9.56
CA MET A 317 7.48 8.82 -10.63
C MET A 317 8.98 8.57 -10.44
N VAL A 318 9.48 8.65 -9.21
CA VAL A 318 10.88 8.35 -8.90
C VAL A 318 11.18 6.87 -9.16
N PHE A 319 10.31 5.97 -8.70
CA PHE A 319 10.46 4.53 -8.93
C PHE A 319 10.46 4.20 -10.44
N ASP A 320 9.51 4.77 -11.20
CA ASP A 320 9.44 4.60 -12.66
C ASP A 320 10.72 5.09 -13.36
N THR A 321 11.24 6.26 -12.94
CA THR A 321 12.48 6.83 -13.46
C THR A 321 13.66 5.90 -13.20
N MET A 322 13.81 5.41 -11.96
CA MET A 322 14.87 4.46 -11.60
C MET A 322 14.76 3.15 -12.40
N CYS A 323 13.56 2.58 -12.54
CA CYS A 323 13.31 1.39 -13.34
C CYS A 323 13.69 1.59 -14.81
N ASN A 324 13.28 2.71 -15.41
CA ASN A 324 13.57 3.04 -16.80
C ASN A 324 15.07 3.04 -17.08
N TYR A 325 15.87 3.56 -16.15
CA TYR A 325 17.33 3.60 -16.27
C TYR A 325 18.05 2.31 -15.81
N ALA A 326 17.34 1.42 -15.12
CA ALA A 326 17.82 0.09 -14.74
C ALA A 326 17.60 -0.98 -15.83
N GLY A 327 16.96 -0.64 -16.95
CA GLY A 327 16.61 -1.59 -17.99
C GLY A 327 15.26 -2.27 -17.77
N LEU A 328 14.35 -1.70 -16.96
CA LEU A 328 13.08 -2.30 -16.60
C LEU A 328 11.90 -1.50 -17.16
N HIS A 329 10.90 -2.20 -17.69
CA HIS A 329 9.62 -1.56 -18.01
C HIS A 329 8.81 -1.34 -16.73
N SER A 330 8.48 -0.09 -16.46
CA SER A 330 7.60 0.31 -15.36
C SER A 330 6.48 1.20 -15.88
N LYS A 331 5.35 1.14 -15.18
CA LYS A 331 4.15 1.93 -15.40
C LYS A 331 3.75 2.59 -14.09
N ILE A 332 3.55 3.90 -14.13
CA ILE A 332 2.87 4.65 -13.08
C ILE A 332 1.37 4.39 -13.22
N ILE A 333 0.75 3.96 -12.13
CA ILE A 333 -0.69 3.75 -12.00
C ILE A 333 -1.24 4.85 -11.10
N SER A 334 -2.31 5.50 -11.54
CA SER A 334 -3.08 6.47 -10.77
C SER A 334 -4.44 5.89 -10.41
N GLY A 335 -4.97 6.31 -9.27
CA GLY A 335 -6.32 5.94 -8.86
C GLY A 335 -6.60 6.29 -7.40
N PHE A 336 -7.58 5.60 -6.83
CA PHE A 336 -7.98 5.78 -5.44
C PHE A 336 -7.24 4.83 -4.51
N ALA A 337 -6.97 5.31 -3.29
CA ALA A 337 -6.50 4.44 -2.22
C ALA A 337 -7.32 4.64 -0.93
N LYS A 338 -7.59 3.55 -0.21
CA LYS A 338 -8.17 3.58 1.15
C LYS A 338 -7.07 3.97 2.16
N GLY A 339 -6.62 5.22 2.07
CA GLY A 339 -5.55 5.80 2.89
C GLY A 339 -6.05 6.32 4.25
N ALA A 340 -5.22 7.08 4.97
CA ALA A 340 -5.49 7.48 6.36
C ALA A 340 -6.86 8.09 6.63
N ASP A 341 -7.38 8.85 5.67
CA ASP A 341 -8.64 9.59 5.80
C ASP A 341 -9.86 8.79 5.34
N TYR A 342 -9.67 7.55 4.84
CA TYR A 342 -10.76 6.71 4.37
C TYR A 342 -11.59 6.12 5.51
N LYS A 343 -12.91 6.20 5.35
CA LYS A 343 -13.91 5.56 6.21
C LYS A 343 -14.63 4.45 5.45
N PRO A 344 -14.84 3.25 6.04
CA PRO A 344 -15.52 2.17 5.34
C PRO A 344 -16.92 2.57 4.86
N GLY A 345 -17.25 2.24 3.61
CA GLY A 345 -18.49 2.64 2.95
C GLY A 345 -18.47 4.06 2.34
N GLN A 346 -17.35 4.78 2.45
CA GLN A 346 -17.15 6.07 1.79
C GLN A 346 -17.06 5.88 0.28
N GLN A 347 -17.80 6.72 -0.45
CA GLN A 347 -17.70 6.81 -1.90
C GLN A 347 -16.50 7.65 -2.33
N PHE A 348 -15.88 7.28 -3.44
CA PHE A 348 -14.75 8.00 -4.01
C PHE A 348 -15.21 9.00 -5.05
N THR A 349 -14.67 10.21 -4.95
CA THR A 349 -14.89 11.28 -5.94
C THR A 349 -13.55 11.76 -6.47
N PRO A 350 -13.46 12.17 -7.75
CA PRO A 350 -12.23 12.72 -8.31
C PRO A 350 -11.67 13.86 -7.45
N GLY A 351 -10.36 13.80 -7.16
CA GLY A 351 -9.67 14.77 -6.30
C GLY A 351 -9.63 14.40 -4.80
N SER A 352 -10.34 13.37 -4.35
CA SER A 352 -10.24 12.83 -3.00
C SER A 352 -9.51 11.48 -3.01
N ASN A 353 -8.73 11.18 -1.97
CA ASN A 353 -8.03 9.90 -1.78
C ASN A 353 -7.22 9.43 -3.01
N GLN A 354 -6.68 10.38 -3.77
CA GLN A 354 -5.88 10.10 -4.95
C GLN A 354 -4.50 9.61 -4.53
N HIS A 355 -4.04 8.56 -5.19
CA HIS A 355 -2.76 7.94 -4.94
C HIS A 355 -2.13 7.43 -6.23
N SER A 356 -0.82 7.22 -6.21
CA SER A 356 -0.08 6.67 -7.34
C SER A 356 0.90 5.62 -6.88
N TRP A 357 0.92 4.49 -7.58
CA TRP A 357 1.83 3.36 -7.36
C TRP A 357 2.36 2.86 -8.71
N ASN A 358 3.05 1.72 -8.74
CA ASN A 358 3.65 1.21 -9.97
C ASN A 358 3.20 -0.22 -10.29
N ALA A 359 3.28 -0.55 -11.58
CA ALA A 359 3.50 -1.91 -12.04
C ALA A 359 4.86 -2.00 -12.74
N VAL A 360 5.61 -3.07 -12.49
CA VAL A 360 6.89 -3.35 -13.15
C VAL A 360 6.81 -4.69 -13.86
N TYR A 361 7.33 -4.75 -15.08
CA TYR A 361 7.35 -5.97 -15.88
C TYR A 361 8.67 -6.70 -15.66
N ILE A 362 8.61 -7.85 -15.01
CA ILE A 362 9.77 -8.71 -14.71
C ILE A 362 9.42 -10.16 -14.98
N TYR A 363 10.36 -10.92 -15.54
CA TYR A 363 10.19 -12.34 -15.83
C TYR A 363 8.89 -12.70 -16.56
N GLY A 364 8.47 -11.84 -17.51
CA GLY A 364 7.31 -12.09 -18.34
C GLY A 364 5.95 -11.70 -17.73
N THR A 365 5.91 -11.14 -16.51
CA THR A 365 4.67 -10.76 -15.83
C THR A 365 4.73 -9.34 -15.27
N TRP A 366 3.58 -8.66 -15.26
CA TRP A 366 3.41 -7.42 -14.51
C TRP A 366 3.25 -7.70 -13.02
N CYS A 367 4.00 -6.98 -12.19
CA CYS A 367 3.93 -7.05 -10.74
C CYS A 367 3.71 -5.66 -10.14
N LEU A 368 2.82 -5.55 -9.16
CA LEU A 368 2.48 -4.28 -8.51
C LEU A 368 3.55 -3.90 -7.49
N VAL A 369 3.79 -2.61 -7.26
CA VAL A 369 4.72 -2.10 -6.25
C VAL A 369 4.20 -0.77 -5.72
N ASP A 370 4.19 -0.59 -4.40
CA ASP A 370 4.00 0.72 -3.79
C ASP A 370 5.16 1.08 -2.85
N ALA A 371 6.13 1.81 -3.38
CA ALA A 371 7.29 2.25 -2.62
C ALA A 371 6.95 3.34 -1.58
N HIS A 372 5.84 4.07 -1.74
CA HIS A 372 5.44 5.11 -0.81
C HIS A 372 4.89 4.48 0.48
N TRP A 373 3.91 3.58 0.36
CA TRP A 373 3.32 2.92 1.53
C TRP A 373 4.28 1.90 2.16
N ALA A 374 5.27 1.40 1.41
CA ALA A 374 6.35 0.57 1.95
C ALA A 374 7.30 1.31 2.90
N ALA A 375 7.50 2.62 2.68
CA ALA A 375 8.46 3.41 3.43
C ALA A 375 7.90 3.73 4.83
N ARG A 376 8.21 2.89 5.85
CA ARG A 376 7.84 3.19 7.24
C ARG A 376 8.98 3.91 7.96
N ARG A 377 8.65 5.03 8.60
CA ARG A 377 9.57 5.82 9.41
C ARG A 377 9.27 5.55 10.88
N ILE A 378 10.04 4.68 11.51
CA ILE A 378 9.91 4.48 12.96
C ILE A 378 10.74 5.53 13.67
N ILE A 379 10.08 6.37 14.46
CA ILE A 379 10.70 7.26 15.43
C ILE A 379 10.93 6.46 16.71
N GLY A 380 12.19 6.25 17.10
CA GLY A 380 12.53 5.60 18.36
C GLY A 380 12.08 6.44 19.57
N LYS A 381 11.63 5.78 20.65
CA LYS A 381 11.17 6.42 21.90
C LYS A 381 12.29 6.94 22.81
N GLN A 382 13.54 6.96 22.39
CA GLN A 382 14.64 7.52 23.19
C GLN A 382 15.30 8.67 22.45
N ALA A 383 14.98 9.88 22.89
CA ALA A 383 15.56 11.14 22.44
C ALA A 383 16.99 11.29 22.97
N THR A 384 17.91 10.45 22.49
CA THR A 384 19.35 10.72 22.52
C THR A 384 19.94 10.06 21.27
N VAL A 385 20.25 10.90 20.28
CA VAL A 385 20.61 10.57 18.89
C VAL A 385 19.42 10.14 18.04
N GLU A 386 19.14 10.93 16.99
CA GLU A 386 18.07 10.73 16.00
C GLU A 386 18.31 9.48 15.13
N GLU A 387 18.25 8.29 15.73
CA GLU A 387 18.39 7.04 15.00
C GLU A 387 17.03 6.65 14.41
N PHE A 388 16.66 7.28 13.29
CA PHE A 388 15.49 6.89 12.50
C PHE A 388 15.68 5.47 11.98
N HIS A 389 14.86 4.54 12.47
CA HIS A 389 14.85 3.18 11.95
C HIS A 389 13.79 3.11 10.85
N TYR A 390 14.24 3.06 9.60
CA TYR A 390 13.35 2.78 8.47
C TYR A 390 12.99 1.29 8.50
N GLN A 391 11.73 0.98 8.80
CA GLN A 391 11.22 -0.39 8.69
C GLN A 391 10.49 -0.50 7.36
N LEU A 392 10.96 -1.35 6.46
CA LEU A 392 10.28 -1.60 5.20
C LEU A 392 9.01 -2.42 5.44
N ASP A 393 7.89 -2.04 4.83
CA ASP A 393 6.75 -2.96 4.72
C ASP A 393 6.84 -3.80 3.44
N GLU A 394 7.19 -5.07 3.60
CA GLU A 394 7.29 -6.06 2.53
C GLU A 394 5.96 -6.33 1.79
N TYR A 395 4.80 -6.03 2.41
CA TYR A 395 3.49 -6.24 1.78
C TYR A 395 3.35 -5.45 0.48
N PHE A 396 3.96 -4.27 0.38
CA PHE A 396 3.85 -3.43 -0.81
C PHE A 396 4.92 -3.74 -1.87
N PHE A 397 5.74 -4.78 -1.67
CA PHE A 397 6.68 -5.30 -2.65
C PHE A 397 6.09 -6.52 -3.37
N LEU A 398 5.70 -6.34 -4.63
CA LEU A 398 5.09 -7.40 -5.44
C LEU A 398 3.86 -8.07 -4.77
N PRO A 399 2.92 -7.31 -4.16
CA PRO A 399 1.71 -7.88 -3.59
C PRO A 399 0.92 -8.66 -4.62
N ASP A 400 0.21 -9.68 -4.15
CA ASP A 400 -0.86 -10.30 -4.92
C ASP A 400 -1.93 -9.23 -5.23
N PRO A 401 -2.31 -9.00 -6.50
CA PRO A 401 -3.36 -8.06 -6.84
C PRO A 401 -4.70 -8.35 -6.17
N HIS A 402 -5.01 -9.63 -5.88
CA HIS A 402 -6.20 -10.00 -5.12
C HIS A 402 -6.19 -9.44 -3.69
N GLN A 403 -5.00 -9.14 -3.15
CA GLN A 403 -4.84 -8.50 -1.85
C GLN A 403 -4.79 -6.98 -2.00
N LEU A 404 -4.03 -6.47 -2.99
CA LEU A 404 -3.84 -5.02 -3.15
C LEU A 404 -5.14 -4.30 -3.50
N ILE A 405 -6.05 -4.93 -4.27
CA ILE A 405 -7.34 -4.34 -4.67
C ILE A 405 -8.23 -3.94 -3.49
N TYR A 406 -8.02 -4.50 -2.29
CA TYR A 406 -8.75 -4.07 -1.10
C TYR A 406 -8.39 -2.66 -0.64
N THR A 407 -7.24 -2.14 -1.07
CA THR A 407 -6.75 -0.81 -0.69
C THR A 407 -6.48 0.11 -1.87
N HIS A 408 -6.20 -0.41 -3.05
CA HIS A 408 -5.81 0.36 -4.25
C HIS A 408 -6.75 0.08 -5.43
N TYR A 409 -7.43 1.11 -5.93
CA TYR A 409 -8.32 1.03 -7.07
C TYR A 409 -7.81 1.90 -8.22
N PRO A 410 -7.29 1.33 -9.32
CA PRO A 410 -6.75 2.11 -10.42
C PRO A 410 -7.84 2.79 -11.25
N ASP A 411 -7.53 3.97 -11.79
CA ASP A 411 -8.40 4.69 -12.73
C ASP A 411 -8.65 3.86 -14.01
N ASP A 412 -7.65 3.06 -14.40
CA ASP A 412 -7.70 2.16 -15.54
C ASP A 412 -7.76 0.70 -15.07
N SER A 413 -8.91 0.07 -15.25
CA SER A 413 -9.26 -1.22 -14.67
C SER A 413 -8.32 -2.38 -15.09
N GLN A 414 -7.62 -2.26 -16.22
CA GLN A 414 -6.66 -3.29 -16.65
C GLN A 414 -5.46 -3.40 -15.70
N TRP A 415 -5.12 -2.32 -14.97
CA TRP A 415 -4.03 -2.30 -14.00
C TRP A 415 -4.39 -2.90 -12.64
N GLN A 416 -5.61 -3.40 -12.49
CA GLN A 416 -5.94 -4.27 -11.37
C GLN A 416 -5.22 -5.63 -11.49
N LEU A 417 -4.84 -6.04 -12.71
CA LEU A 417 -4.21 -7.33 -12.98
C LEU A 417 -5.01 -8.53 -12.41
N LEU A 418 -6.33 -8.38 -12.39
CA LEU A 418 -7.31 -9.39 -11.99
C LEU A 418 -7.99 -9.96 -13.22
N GLU A 419 -8.30 -11.27 -13.19
CA GLU A 419 -9.05 -11.93 -14.26
C GLU A 419 -10.46 -11.35 -14.41
N ARG A 420 -11.06 -10.96 -13.28
CA ARG A 420 -12.30 -10.19 -13.22
C ARG A 420 -12.03 -8.84 -12.54
N PRO A 421 -11.93 -7.75 -13.30
CA PRO A 421 -11.81 -6.42 -12.73
C PRO A 421 -12.99 -6.12 -11.80
N VAL A 422 -12.66 -5.60 -10.63
CA VAL A 422 -13.57 -5.04 -9.63
C VAL A 422 -14.05 -3.69 -10.12
N VAL A 423 -15.35 -3.42 -10.04
CA VAL A 423 -15.90 -2.09 -10.33
C VAL A 423 -15.85 -1.19 -9.10
N LEU A 424 -15.91 0.14 -9.29
CA LEU A 424 -15.76 1.10 -8.19
C LEU A 424 -16.75 0.85 -7.04
N GLU A 425 -18.01 0.56 -7.38
CA GLU A 425 -19.06 0.25 -6.41
C GLU A 425 -18.71 -1.01 -5.57
N GLU A 426 -18.14 -2.05 -6.19
CA GLU A 426 -17.68 -3.23 -5.46
C GLU A 426 -16.51 -2.86 -4.53
N PHE A 427 -15.55 -2.07 -5.01
CA PHE A 427 -14.41 -1.60 -4.21
C PHE A 427 -14.83 -0.77 -3.00
N GLU A 428 -15.76 0.17 -3.17
CA GLU A 428 -16.34 0.99 -2.10
C GLU A 428 -17.04 0.13 -1.04
N ASN A 429 -17.67 -0.95 -1.49
CA ASN A 429 -18.33 -1.93 -0.64
C ASN A 429 -17.40 -3.03 -0.12
N MET A 430 -16.09 -3.02 -0.41
CA MET A 430 -15.17 -3.97 0.21
C MET A 430 -14.80 -3.55 1.64
N PRO A 431 -14.61 -4.50 2.57
CA PRO A 431 -14.10 -4.20 3.90
C PRO A 431 -12.76 -3.47 3.81
N HIS A 432 -12.50 -2.64 4.80
CA HIS A 432 -11.27 -1.92 4.89
C HIS A 432 -10.21 -2.82 5.52
N MET A 433 -9.25 -3.23 4.69
CA MET A 433 -8.22 -4.20 5.07
C MET A 433 -6.91 -3.52 5.46
N LYS A 434 -6.27 -4.03 6.50
CA LYS A 434 -4.88 -3.72 6.80
C LYS A 434 -3.96 -4.82 6.27
N PRO A 435 -2.72 -4.50 5.87
CA PRO A 435 -1.73 -5.49 5.42
C PRO A 435 -1.59 -6.70 6.36
N GLN A 436 -1.74 -6.48 7.67
CA GLN A 436 -1.64 -7.49 8.72
C GLN A 436 -2.59 -8.67 8.52
N PHE A 437 -3.78 -8.44 7.98
CA PHE A 437 -4.73 -9.52 7.71
C PHE A 437 -4.10 -10.61 6.84
N PHE A 438 -3.49 -10.19 5.73
CA PHE A 438 -2.83 -11.10 4.79
C PHE A 438 -1.51 -11.64 5.34
N LYS A 439 -0.75 -10.83 6.09
CA LYS A 439 0.51 -11.28 6.73
C LYS A 439 0.29 -12.38 7.76
N TYR A 440 -0.86 -12.39 8.43
CA TYR A 440 -1.24 -13.45 9.37
C TYR A 440 -1.79 -14.69 8.66
N GLY A 441 -1.80 -14.71 7.32
CA GLY A 441 -2.32 -15.82 6.52
C GLY A 441 -3.83 -15.94 6.55
N LEU A 442 -4.56 -14.88 6.92
CA LEU A 442 -6.01 -14.89 6.99
C LEU A 442 -6.63 -14.70 5.62
N GLU A 443 -7.77 -15.35 5.40
CA GLU A 443 -8.59 -15.21 4.20
C GLU A 443 -10.08 -15.09 4.56
N PHE A 444 -10.87 -14.49 3.67
CA PHE A 444 -12.31 -14.43 3.85
C PHE A 444 -13.00 -15.68 3.32
N VAL A 445 -13.62 -16.41 4.26
CA VAL A 445 -14.54 -17.51 3.96
C VAL A 445 -15.90 -16.98 3.47
N SER A 446 -16.39 -15.87 4.04
CA SER A 446 -17.70 -15.26 3.69
C SER A 446 -17.69 -13.73 3.87
N HIS A 447 -18.80 -13.07 3.57
CA HIS A 447 -19.05 -11.62 3.80
C HIS A 447 -17.91 -10.72 3.29
N ARG A 448 -17.56 -10.85 2.01
CA ARG A 448 -16.50 -10.05 1.37
C ARG A 448 -16.90 -8.60 1.08
N THR A 449 -18.10 -8.21 1.49
CA THR A 449 -18.66 -6.86 1.35
C THR A 449 -18.94 -6.28 2.72
N CYS A 450 -18.83 -4.95 2.86
CA CYS A 450 -18.93 -4.25 4.12
C CYS A 450 -20.35 -3.81 4.46
N ARG A 451 -21.25 -3.65 3.47
CA ARG A 451 -22.65 -3.23 3.66
C ARG A 451 -23.61 -4.40 3.85
#